data_AF-C4YXM8-F1
#
_entry.id   AF-C4YXM8-F1
#
_cell.length_a   1.000
_cell.length_b   1.000
_cell.length_c   1.000
_cell.angle_alpha   90.00
_cell.angle_beta   90.00
_cell.angle_gamma   90.00
#
_symmetry.space_group_name_H-M   'P 1'
#
loop_
_entity.id
_entity.type
_entity.pdbx_description
1 polymer ?
#
loop_
_entity_poly.entity_id
_entity_poly.type
_entity_poly.pdbx_seq_one_letter_code
_entity_poly.pdbx_strand_id
1 'polypeptide(L)' 'MTSTPTYSPDLNPIEHYWFKIKHQIRKDTSNFTYFFDAVYHILQKVTTLPA' A
#
# COMPACT_ATOMS: atom_id res chain seq x y z
N MET A 1 23.25 8.77 16.03
CA MET A 1 21.80 8.50 16.16
C MET A 1 21.06 9.64 15.46
N THR A 2 20.79 9.51 14.16
CA THR A 2 20.16 10.60 13.38
C THR A 2 18.65 10.48 13.46
N SER A 3 18.05 11.43 14.18
CA SER A 3 16.60 11.66 14.22
C SER A 3 16.10 11.98 12.80
N THR A 4 15.18 11.17 12.28
CA THR A 4 14.37 11.57 11.13
C THR A 4 13.67 12.88 11.48
N PRO A 5 13.75 13.93 10.64
CA PRO A 5 13.05 15.17 10.91
C PRO A 5 11.56 14.87 11.14
N THR A 6 11.03 15.39 12.24
CA THR A 6 9.65 15.18 12.67
C THR A 6 8.72 15.59 11.53
N TYR A 7 7.83 14.69 11.09
CA TYR A 7 6.91 14.91 9.96
C TYR A 7 7.56 15.12 8.58
N SER A 8 8.48 14.24 8.19
CA SER A 8 8.89 14.13 6.78
C SER A 8 8.41 12.80 6.17
N PRO A 9 7.11 12.68 5.82
CA PRO A 9 6.58 11.46 5.19
C PRO A 9 7.31 11.14 3.87
N ASP A 10 7.79 12.16 3.15
CA ASP A 10 8.59 12.00 1.93
C ASP A 10 9.96 11.35 2.17
N LEU A 11 10.47 11.39 3.40
CA LEU A 11 11.74 10.78 3.79
C LEU A 11 11.55 9.38 4.38
N ASN A 12 10.32 8.88 4.49
CA ASN A 12 10.03 7.53 4.96
C ASN A 12 9.70 6.63 3.77
N PRO A 13 10.61 5.73 3.34
CA PRO A 13 10.39 4.90 2.16
C PRO A 13 9.10 4.08 2.20
N ILE A 14 8.60 3.73 3.40
CA ILE A 14 7.36 2.96 3.57
C ILE A 14 6.12 3.71 3.05
N GLU A 15 6.11 5.04 3.08
CA GLU A 15 4.99 5.85 2.61
C GLU A 15 4.80 5.71 1.10
N HIS A 16 5.89 5.55 0.34
CA HIS A 16 5.83 5.28 -1.10
C HIS A 16 5.17 3.93 -1.41
N TYR A 17 5.41 2.91 -0.58
CA TYR A 17 4.74 1.61 -0.72
C TYR A 17 3.25 1.72 -0.36
N TRP A 18 2.93 2.39 0.75
CA TRP A 18 1.54 2.61 1.14
C TRP A 18 0.75 3.42 0.13
N PHE A 19 1.38 4.41 -0.52
CA PHE A 19 0.76 5.17 -1.60
C PHE A 19 0.33 4.25 -2.76
N LYS A 20 1.23 3.36 -3.22
CA LYS A 20 0.93 2.41 -4.30
C LYS A 20 -0.18 1.43 -3.91
N ILE A 21 -0.14 0.88 -2.70
CA ILE A 21 -1.15 -0.07 -2.22
C ILE A 21 -2.53 0.60 -2.13
N LYS A 22 -2.62 1.77 -1.49
CA LYS A 22 -3.88 2.53 -1.38
C LYS A 22 -4.43 2.93 -2.75
N HIS A 23 -3.56 3.33 -3.67
CA HIS A 23 -3.95 3.70 -5.02
C HIS A 23 -4.57 2.51 -5.78
N GLN A 24 -3.98 1.31 -5.70
CA GLN A 24 -4.52 0.12 -6.34
C GLN A 24 -5.82 -0.36 -5.69
N ILE A 25 -5.92 -0.33 -4.35
CA ILE A 25 -7.18 -0.64 -3.66
C ILE A 25 -8.28 0.30 -4.17
N ARG A 26 -8.04 1.61 -4.25
CA ARG A 26 -9.03 2.58 -4.72
C ARG A 26 -9.50 2.31 -6.15
N LYS A 27 -8.62 1.80 -7.03
CA LYS A 27 -8.99 1.43 -8.41
C LYS A 27 -9.78 0.12 -8.46
N ASP A 28 -9.38 -0.86 -7.67
CA ASP A 28 -9.91 -2.21 -7.76
C ASP A 28 -11.16 -2.42 -6.90
N THR A 29 -11.43 -1.56 -5.89
CA THR A 29 -12.54 -1.69 -4.93
C THR A 29 -13.90 -1.84 -5.60
N SER A 30 -14.16 -1.19 -6.74
CA SER A 30 -15.45 -1.30 -7.44
C SER A 30 -15.72 -2.70 -8.00
N ASN A 31 -14.71 -3.55 -8.11
CA ASN A 31 -14.84 -4.94 -8.56
C ASN A 31 -15.20 -5.91 -7.43
N PHE A 32 -15.23 -5.44 -6.17
CA PHE A 32 -15.50 -6.25 -5.00
C PHE A 32 -16.75 -5.75 -4.29
N THR A 33 -17.56 -6.69 -3.80
CA THR A 33 -18.71 -6.38 -2.95
C THR A 33 -18.26 -5.87 -1.58
N TYR A 34 -17.19 -6.44 -1.04
CA TYR A 34 -16.64 -6.08 0.27
C TYR A 34 -15.27 -5.43 0.14
N PHE A 35 -15.07 -4.35 0.89
CA PHE A 35 -13.80 -3.63 0.92
C PHE A 35 -12.63 -4.54 1.34
N PHE A 36 -12.86 -5.44 2.30
CA PHE A 36 -11.79 -6.32 2.80
C PHE A 36 -11.29 -7.30 1.73
N ASP A 37 -12.15 -7.76 0.83
CA ASP A 37 -11.75 -8.64 -0.28
C ASP A 37 -10.81 -7.93 -1.25
N ALA A 38 -11.11 -6.65 -1.55
CA ALA A 38 -10.23 -5.81 -2.36
C ALA A 38 -8.86 -5.62 -1.70
N VAL A 39 -8.84 -5.37 -0.39
CA VAL A 39 -7.58 -5.23 0.38
C VAL A 39 -6.78 -6.54 0.34
N TYR A 40 -7.41 -7.67 0.64
CA TYR A 40 -6.76 -8.98 0.66
C TYR A 40 -6.16 -9.33 -0.71
N HIS A 41 -6.93 -9.14 -1.79
CA HIS A 41 -6.48 -9.37 -3.17
C HIS A 41 -5.28 -8.52 -3.56
N ILE A 42 -5.29 -7.22 -3.25
CA ILE A 42 -4.16 -6.34 -3.55
C ILE A 42 -2.93 -6.71 -2.71
N LEU A 43 -3.12 -7.06 -1.42
CA LEU A 43 -2.03 -7.49 -0.56
C LEU A 43 -1.38 -8.78 -1.09
N GLN A 44 -2.17 -9.76 -1.55
CA GLN A 44 -1.64 -10.95 -2.20
C GLN A 44 -0.80 -10.60 -3.44
N LYS A 45 -1.27 -9.71 -4.31
CA LYS A 45 -0.52 -9.28 -5.51
C LYS A 45 0.83 -8.65 -5.19
N VAL A 46 0.96 -7.92 -4.09
CA VAL A 46 2.22 -7.25 -3.71
C VAL A 46 3.14 -8.15 -2.88
N THR A 47 2.63 -9.22 -2.26
CA THR A 47 3.43 -10.18 -1.48
C THR A 47 3.88 -11.38 -2.30
N THR A 48 3.20 -11.73 -3.39
CA THR A 48 3.70 -12.71 -4.35
C THR A 48 4.93 -12.15 -5.06
N LEU A 49 6.11 -12.45 -4.51
CA LEU A 49 7.37 -12.32 -5.23
C LEU A 49 7.28 -13.17 -6.51
N PRO A 50 7.71 -12.67 -7.68
CA PRO A 50 7.95 -13.55 -8.80
C PRO A 50 8.95 -14.62 -8.34
N ALA A 51 8.58 -15.88 -8.52
CA ALA A 51 9.45 -17.02 -8.25
C ALA A 51 10.71 -16.96 -9.13
#